data_AF-A0A410VJN9-F1
#
_entry.id   AF-A0A410VJN9-F1
#
_cell.length_a   1.000
_cell.length_b   1.000
_cell.length_c   1.000
_cell.angle_alpha   90.00
_cell.angle_beta   90.00
_cell.angle_gamma   90.00
#
_symmetry.space_group_name_H-M   'P 1'
#
loop_
_entity.id
_entity.type
_entity.pdbx_description
1 polymer ?
#
loop_
_entity_poly.entity_id
_entity_poly.type
_entity_poly.pdbx_seq_one_letter_code
_entity_poly.pdbx_strand_id
1 'polypeptide(L)' 'MEEFYSGFAQRARDLAEKADPFTKRRLLDLAQRYDLKSRPGSPGVRSLPPPRATPPTVLFSGAGEV' A
#
# COMPACT_ATOMS: atom_id res chain seq x y z
N MET A 1 15.22 3.90 15.19
CA MET A 1 13.77 3.60 15.03
C MET A 1 13.58 2.42 14.10
N GLU A 2 14.41 2.34 13.06
CA GLU A 2 14.51 1.20 12.14
C GLU A 2 14.76 -0.13 12.88
N GLU A 3 15.63 -0.16 13.88
CA GLU A 3 15.99 -1.39 14.60
C GLU A 3 14.82 -2.01 15.39
N PHE A 4 13.88 -1.16 15.86
CA PHE A 4 12.68 -1.63 16.55
C PHE A 4 11.73 -2.35 15.59
N TYR A 5 11.59 -1.84 14.37
CA TYR A 5 10.76 -2.43 13.32
C TYR A 5 11.40 -3.70 12.75
N SER A 6 12.72 -3.74 12.58
CA SER A 6 13.45 -4.94 12.15
C SER A 6 13.32 -6.09 13.16
N GLY A 7 13.46 -5.79 14.46
CA GLY A 7 13.28 -6.79 15.52
C GLY A 7 11.83 -7.27 15.69
N PHE A 8 10.85 -6.46 15.28
CA PHE A 8 9.44 -6.87 15.25
C PHE A 8 9.14 -7.75 14.03
N ALA A 9 9.67 -7.40 12.85
CA ALA A 9 9.53 -8.20 11.63
C ALA A 9 10.11 -9.61 11.82
N GLN A 10 11.27 -9.73 12.49
CA GLN A 10 11.84 -11.03 12.80
C GLN A 10 10.93 -11.85 13.74
N ARG A 11 10.48 -11.26 14.85
CA ARG A 11 9.55 -11.93 15.78
C ARG A 11 8.24 -12.36 15.13
N ALA A 12 7.71 -11.55 14.21
CA ALA A 12 6.52 -11.91 13.45
C ALA A 12 6.75 -13.14 12.56
N ARG A 13 7.94 -13.30 11.96
CA ARG A 13 8.31 -14.51 11.20
C ARG A 13 8.40 -15.74 12.11
N ASP A 14 9.06 -15.61 13.26
CA ASP A 14 9.17 -16.69 14.25
C ASP A 14 7.80 -17.15 14.79
N LEU A 15 6.87 -16.21 15.00
CA LEU A 15 5.48 -16.53 15.36
C LEU A 15 4.72 -17.18 14.20
N ALA A 16 4.94 -16.71 12.97
CA ALA A 16 4.28 -17.23 11.78
C ALA A 16 4.63 -18.71 11.52
N GLU A 17 5.84 -19.14 11.86
CA GLU A 17 6.27 -20.53 11.74
C GLU A 17 5.45 -21.50 12.61
N LYS A 18 4.97 -21.03 13.77
CA LYS A 18 4.21 -21.83 14.74
C LYS A 18 2.69 -21.61 14.65
N ALA A 19 2.25 -20.65 13.86
CA ALA A 19 0.86 -20.24 13.76
C ALA A 19 0.07 -21.10 12.76
N ASP A 20 -1.25 -21.10 12.91
CA ASP A 20 -2.18 -21.61 11.90
C ASP A 20 -2.00 -20.89 10.54
N PRO A 21 -2.40 -21.52 9.41
CA PRO A 21 -2.13 -20.99 8.07
C PRO A 21 -2.67 -19.57 7.83
N PHE A 22 -3.80 -19.24 8.46
CA PHE A 22 -4.41 -17.92 8.37
C PHE A 22 -3.57 -16.86 9.10
N THR A 23 -3.22 -17.15 10.35
CA THR A 23 -2.40 -16.26 11.18
C THR A 23 -0.97 -16.15 10.66
N LYS A 24 -0.38 -17.25 10.16
CA LYS A 24 0.92 -17.27 9.47
C LYS A 24 0.95 -16.25 8.34
N ARG A 25 -0.05 -16.29 7.45
CA ARG A 25 -0.14 -15.35 6.31
C ARG A 25 -0.26 -13.90 6.77
N ARG A 26 -1.02 -13.64 7.84
CA ARG A 26 -1.20 -12.29 8.39
C ARG A 26 0.06 -11.76 9.06
N LEU A 27 0.80 -12.61 9.78
CA LEU A 27 2.07 -12.25 10.43
C LEU A 27 3.18 -11.98 9.42
N LEU A 28 3.24 -12.75 8.33
CA LEU A 28 4.21 -12.53 7.25
C LEU A 28 3.94 -11.21 6.49
N ASP A 29 2.67 -10.91 6.20
CA ASP A 29 2.27 -9.62 5.62
C ASP A 29 2.65 -8.44 6.55
N LEU A 30 2.45 -8.62 7.86
CA LEU A 30 2.83 -7.63 8.86
C LEU A 30 4.36 -7.41 8.91
N ALA A 31 5.14 -8.49 8.87
CA ALA A 31 6.60 -8.42 8.84
C ALA A 31 7.12 -7.67 7.59
N GLN A 32 6.55 -7.95 6.41
CA GLN A 32 6.90 -7.25 5.18
C GLN A 32 6.59 -5.76 5.25
N ARG A 33 5.44 -5.37 5.81
CA ARG A 33 5.09 -3.95 5.96
C ARG A 33 6.05 -3.19 6.88
N TYR A 34 6.55 -3.84 7.93
CA TYR A 34 7.54 -3.23 8.82
C TYR A 34 8.91 -3.10 8.14
N ASP A 35 9.32 -4.09 7.35
CA ASP A 35 10.54 -4.03 6.53
C ASP A 35 10.49 -2.87 5.51
N LEU A 36 9.35 -2.72 4.82
CA LEU A 36 9.11 -1.63 3.88
C LEU A 36 9.00 -0.27 4.55
N LYS A 37 8.51 -0.20 5.79
CA LYS A 37 8.41 1.06 6.55
C LYS A 37 9.74 1.48 7.19
N SER A 38 10.60 0.51 7.52
CA SER A 38 11.99 0.75 7.94
C SER A 38 12.80 1.46 6.86
N ARG A 39 12.54 1.17 5.59
CA ARG A 39 13.20 1.80 4.44
C ARG A 39 12.29 2.88 3.84
N PRO A 40 12.50 4.20 4.09
CA PRO A 40 11.61 5.27 3.67
C PRO A 40 11.59 5.56 2.14
N GLY A 41 11.80 4.55 1.29
CA GLY A 41 11.90 4.67 -0.15
C GLY A 41 11.30 3.53 -0.98
N SER A 42 10.60 2.55 -0.38
CA SER A 42 9.93 1.50 -1.16
C SER A 42 8.41 1.77 -1.28
N PRO A 43 7.89 2.06 -2.48
CA PRO A 43 6.45 2.19 -2.73
C PRO A 43 5.79 0.80 -2.71
N GLY A 44 5.64 0.24 -1.52
CA GLY A 44 4.95 -1.01 -1.27
C GLY A 44 3.43 -0.85 -1.37
N VAL A 45 2.90 -0.95 -2.58
CA VAL A 45 1.55 -1.45 -2.90
C VAL A 45 0.40 -0.85 -2.07
N ARG A 46 0.19 0.45 -2.24
CA ARG A 46 -1.16 0.89 -2.61
C ARG A 46 -1.04 1.41 -4.03
N SER A 47 -1.32 0.53 -4.99
CA SER A 47 -1.81 0.94 -6.29
C SER A 47 -3.12 1.70 -6.04
N LEU A 48 -3.01 2.95 -5.60
CA LEU A 48 -4.02 3.96 -5.86
C LEU A 48 -4.17 3.89 -7.38
N PRO A 49 -5.37 3.58 -7.91
CA PRO A 49 -5.58 3.76 -9.34
C PRO A 49 -5.13 5.19 -9.67
N PRO A 50 -4.44 5.39 -10.80
CA PRO A 50 -4.03 6.74 -11.21
C PRO A 50 -5.26 7.65 -11.14
N PRO A 51 -5.14 8.92 -10.74
CA PRO A 51 -6.25 9.87 -10.85
C PRO A 51 -6.70 9.80 -12.30
N ARG A 52 -7.89 9.20 -12.52
CA ARG A 52 -8.40 8.94 -13.86
C ARG A 52 -8.38 10.27 -14.58
N ALA A 53 -7.56 10.30 -15.64
CA ALA A 53 -7.39 11.42 -16.52
C ALA A 53 -8.75 12.07 -16.81
N THR A 54 -8.74 13.40 -16.74
CA THR A 54 -9.70 14.33 -17.34
C THR A 54 -10.54 13.69 -18.46
N PRO A 55 -11.88 13.72 -18.39
CA PRO A 55 -12.63 13.71 -19.63
C PRO A 55 -12.35 15.05 -20.35
N PRO A 56 -11.86 15.04 -21.60
CA PRO A 56 -11.93 16.22 -22.43
C PRO A 56 -13.40 16.42 -22.85
N THR A 57 -13.78 17.67 -23.05
CA THR A 57 -14.93 18.09 -23.84
C THR A 57 -16.31 17.92 -23.18
N VAL A 58 -16.87 19.04 -22.74
CA VAL A 58 -18.23 19.39 -23.19
C VAL A 58 -18.11 20.71 -23.93
N LEU A 59 -18.11 20.58 -25.25
CA LEU A 59 -18.45 21.64 -26.18
C LEU A 59 -19.79 22.26 -25.77
N PHE A 60 -19.79 23.53 -25.38
CA PHE A 60 -20.98 24.36 -25.52
C PHE A 60 -20.60 25.63 -26.27
N SER A 61 -20.56 25.50 -27.60
CA SER A 61 -20.86 26.60 -28.50
C SER A 61 -22.33 26.44 -28.91
N GLY A 62 -23.15 27.38 -28.47
CA GLY A 62 -24.51 27.65 -28.93
C GLY A 62 -24.80 29.09 -28.55
N ALA A 63 -24.70 30.01 -29.52
CA ALA A 63 -25.86 30.68 -30.13
C ALA A 63 -26.55 31.57 -29.10
N GLY A 64 -26.41 32.90 -29.14
CA GLY A 64 -27.01 33.75 -30.17
C GLY A 64 -28.49 33.99 -29.81
N GLU A 65 -28.95 35.24 -29.88
CA GLU A 65 -30.33 35.74 -29.63
C GLU A 65 -30.60 36.17 -28.17
N VAL A 66 -31.05 37.39 -27.81
CA VAL A 66 -31.44 38.64 -28.50
C VAL A 66 -31.20 39.82 -27.55
#